data_AF-A0A1Y5F8W0-F1
#
_entry.id   AF-A0A1Y5F8W0-F1
#
_cell.length_a   1.000
_cell.length_b   1.000
_cell.length_c   1.000
_cell.angle_alpha   90.00
_cell.angle_beta   90.00
_cell.angle_gamma   90.00
#
_symmetry.space_group_name_H-M   'P 1'
#
loop_
_entity.id
_entity.type
_entity.pdbx_description
1 polymer ?
#
loop_
_entity_poly.entity_id
_entity_poly.type
_entity_poly.pdbx_seq_one_letter_code
_entity_poly.pdbx_strand_id
1 'polypeptide(L)'
;MSEQQAKPNQPNKSNQSRNRYRGKNKNKPFNKKAGSSSNTNRRKKNFKKSPRLPMEDMVTLKYNNLLEQHLLARKKYFALFHRADPNQKAKLERIYANTISKLREFERNLSGEKKDLFEKHFHSLKVDLEYSSNHEISPVAEHVSHQGDFKDPHYLEVQIESDYKEDTEESMGSIEDYKAYKGA
;
A
#
# COMPACT_ATOMS: atom_id res chain seq x y z
N MET A 1 65.52 -16.44 16.80
CA MET A 1 65.21 -17.82 17.18
C MET A 1 63.72 -18.01 16.99
N SER A 2 63.39 -18.90 16.06
CA SER A 2 62.08 -19.08 15.45
C SER A 2 61.32 -20.18 16.19
N GLU A 3 60.02 -19.99 16.45
CA GLU A 3 59.11 -21.11 16.65
C GLU A 3 57.71 -20.74 16.18
N GLN A 4 57.38 -21.28 15.00
CA GLN A 4 56.05 -21.30 14.41
C GLN A 4 55.31 -22.50 15.02
N GLN A 5 54.08 -22.32 15.51
CA GLN A 5 53.16 -23.45 15.71
C GLN A 5 51.77 -23.16 15.16
N ALA A 6 51.23 -24.20 14.54
CA ALA A 6 50.26 -24.23 13.47
C ALA A 6 48.80 -24.15 13.93
N LYS A 7 47.95 -23.64 13.03
CA LYS A 7 46.48 -23.72 13.07
C LYS A 7 46.01 -25.14 12.71
N PRO A 8 45.02 -25.73 13.38
CA PRO A 8 44.36 -26.92 12.88
C PRO A 8 43.21 -26.60 11.90
N ASN A 9 43.15 -27.41 10.86
CA ASN A 9 42.28 -27.36 9.69
C ASN A 9 41.05 -28.29 9.88
N GLN A 10 39.84 -27.78 9.57
CA GLN A 10 38.67 -28.47 8.94
C GLN A 10 37.97 -29.65 9.71
N PRO A 11 36.69 -30.03 9.43
CA PRO A 11 35.95 -29.85 8.18
C PRO A 11 34.46 -29.42 8.23
N ASN A 12 34.02 -28.86 7.10
CA ASN A 12 32.63 -28.78 6.64
C ASN A 12 31.89 -30.12 6.71
N LYS A 13 30.70 -30.14 7.33
CA LYS A 13 29.67 -31.17 7.07
C LYS A 13 28.28 -30.54 6.91
N SER A 14 27.87 -30.52 5.64
CA SER A 14 26.48 -30.42 5.17
C SER A 14 25.63 -31.59 5.68
N ASN A 15 24.30 -31.40 5.61
CA ASN A 15 23.23 -32.41 5.56
C ASN A 15 22.75 -32.98 6.91
N GLN A 16 21.57 -32.57 7.36
CA GLN A 16 20.31 -33.30 7.11
C GLN A 16 19.20 -32.84 8.06
N SER A 17 18.09 -32.42 7.47
CA SER A 17 16.78 -32.32 8.10
C SER A 17 16.42 -33.63 8.83
N ARG A 18 16.28 -33.57 10.16
CA ARG A 18 15.61 -34.62 10.95
C ARG A 18 14.40 -34.02 11.64
N ASN A 19 13.28 -34.03 10.92
CA ASN A 19 11.93 -33.99 11.48
C ASN A 19 11.80 -35.05 12.57
N ARG A 20 11.76 -34.62 13.84
CA ARG A 20 11.37 -35.47 14.97
C ARG A 20 9.86 -35.42 15.14
N TYR A 21 9.12 -36.23 14.37
CA TYR A 21 7.78 -36.66 14.78
C TYR A 21 7.91 -37.94 15.60
N ARG A 22 7.86 -37.79 16.92
CA ARG A 22 7.85 -38.86 17.93
C ARG A 22 6.43 -38.94 18.50
N GLY A 23 5.76 -40.09 18.36
CA GLY A 23 4.45 -40.30 18.99
C GLY A 23 3.56 -41.34 18.29
N LYS A 24 4.06 -42.57 18.11
CA LYS A 24 3.22 -43.74 17.77
C LYS A 24 2.62 -44.29 19.07
N ASN A 25 1.31 -44.18 19.26
CA ASN A 25 0.56 -45.09 20.14
C ASN A 25 -0.27 -46.03 19.26
N LYS A 26 0.16 -47.29 19.19
CA LYS A 26 -0.59 -48.42 18.67
C LYS A 26 -1.49 -48.93 19.80
N ASN A 27 -2.79 -49.11 19.55
CA ASN A 27 -3.63 -50.20 20.07
C ASN A 27 -5.10 -49.99 19.68
N LYS A 28 -5.54 -50.64 18.60
CA LYS A 28 -6.90 -51.21 18.43
C LYS A 28 -6.98 -51.96 17.08
N PRO A 29 -7.30 -53.27 17.06
CA PRO A 29 -7.57 -54.00 15.82
C PRO A 29 -9.07 -54.21 15.55
N PHE A 30 -9.37 -54.60 14.30
CA PHE A 30 -10.66 -55.01 13.71
C PHE A 30 -11.66 -53.87 13.40
N ASN A 31 -12.25 -53.70 12.21
CA ASN A 31 -12.53 -54.62 11.11
C ASN A 31 -12.70 -53.85 9.76
N LYS A 32 -12.63 -54.59 8.66
CA LYS A 32 -12.52 -54.17 7.26
C LYS A 32 -13.78 -53.49 6.68
N LYS A 33 -13.56 -52.55 5.74
CA LYS A 33 -14.13 -52.45 4.36
C LYS A 33 -14.54 -51.01 4.00
N ALA A 34 -13.82 -50.41 3.06
CA ALA A 34 -14.32 -49.98 1.75
C ALA A 34 -13.23 -49.16 1.06
N GLY A 35 -12.89 -49.54 -0.16
CA GLY A 35 -11.82 -48.92 -0.93
C GLY A 35 -12.10 -47.45 -1.21
N SER A 36 -11.11 -46.62 -0.93
CA SER A 36 -10.83 -45.46 -1.76
C SER A 36 -9.31 -45.34 -1.85
N SER A 37 -8.74 -46.25 -2.64
CA SER A 37 -7.45 -46.00 -3.27
C SER A 37 -7.66 -44.82 -4.22
N SER A 38 -7.59 -43.59 -3.69
CA SER A 38 -7.40 -42.41 -4.55
C SER A 38 -5.96 -42.46 -5.02
N ASN A 39 -5.72 -43.33 -5.99
CA ASN A 39 -4.54 -43.34 -6.81
C ASN A 39 -4.65 -42.07 -7.66
N THR A 40 -4.33 -40.91 -7.07
CA THR A 40 -4.12 -39.67 -7.79
C THR A 40 -2.88 -39.89 -8.64
N ASN A 41 -3.10 -40.50 -9.80
CA ASN A 41 -2.24 -40.42 -10.96
C ASN A 41 -1.91 -38.94 -11.12
N ARG A 42 -0.76 -38.53 -10.57
CA ARG A 42 -0.05 -37.31 -10.96
C ARG A 42 0.37 -37.53 -12.41
N ARG A 43 -0.60 -37.52 -13.33
CA ARG A 43 -0.37 -37.25 -14.74
C ARG A 43 0.33 -35.92 -14.72
N LYS A 44 1.66 -35.96 -14.85
CA LYS A 44 2.46 -34.79 -15.20
C LYS A 44 1.83 -34.28 -16.47
N LYS A 45 0.91 -33.32 -16.35
CA LYS A 45 0.39 -32.60 -17.50
C LYS A 45 1.63 -32.01 -18.12
N ASN A 46 2.01 -32.53 -19.29
CA ASN A 46 2.98 -31.90 -20.14
C ASN A 46 2.35 -30.56 -20.49
N PHE A 47 2.61 -29.55 -19.67
CA PHE A 47 2.29 -28.17 -19.98
C PHE A 47 3.12 -27.87 -21.22
N LYS A 48 2.50 -28.04 -22.39
CA LYS A 48 3.03 -27.57 -23.65
C LYS A 48 3.41 -26.12 -23.39
N LYS A 49 4.69 -25.79 -23.58
CA LYS A 49 5.19 -24.43 -23.40
C LYS A 49 4.33 -23.55 -24.31
N SER A 50 3.41 -22.80 -23.70
CA SER A 50 2.64 -21.82 -24.44
C SER A 50 3.62 -20.84 -25.10
N PRO A 51 3.23 -20.22 -26.22
CA PRO A 51 4.05 -19.21 -26.86
C PRO A 51 4.53 -18.21 -25.81
N ARG A 52 5.84 -17.96 -25.78
CA ARG A 52 6.40 -16.96 -24.88
C ARG A 52 5.90 -15.61 -25.36
N LEU A 53 5.23 -14.87 -24.49
CA LEU A 53 4.81 -13.51 -24.76
C LEU A 53 6.04 -12.64 -25.10
N PRO A 54 5.87 -11.59 -25.92
CA PRO A 54 6.86 -10.53 -26.09
C PRO A 54 7.38 -10.03 -24.74
N MET A 55 8.64 -9.56 -24.72
CA MET A 55 9.28 -9.11 -23.48
C MET A 55 8.47 -7.99 -22.80
N GLU A 56 7.95 -7.06 -23.60
CA GLU A 56 7.10 -5.95 -23.15
C GLU A 56 5.82 -6.48 -22.48
N ASP A 57 5.06 -7.33 -23.17
CA ASP A 57 3.84 -7.95 -22.63
C ASP A 57 4.09 -8.71 -21.34
N MET A 58 5.23 -9.39 -21.20
CA MET A 58 5.58 -10.07 -19.95
C MET A 58 5.81 -9.10 -18.79
N VAL A 59 6.48 -7.97 -19.04
CA VAL A 59 6.73 -6.94 -18.04
C VAL A 59 5.42 -6.27 -17.64
N THR A 60 4.61 -5.87 -18.62
CA THR A 60 3.31 -5.22 -18.44
C THR A 60 2.32 -6.13 -17.70
N LEU A 61 2.21 -7.40 -18.10
CA LEU A 61 1.33 -8.37 -17.43
C LEU A 61 1.73 -8.58 -15.97
N LYS A 62 3.04 -8.68 -15.70
CA LYS A 62 3.54 -8.87 -14.33
C LYS A 62 3.28 -7.63 -13.48
N TYR A 63 3.50 -6.43 -14.01
CA TYR A 63 3.20 -5.17 -13.32
C TYR A 63 1.71 -5.06 -13.00
N ASN A 64 0.85 -5.26 -14.00
CA ASN A 64 -0.60 -5.18 -13.84
C ASN A 64 -1.13 -6.17 -12.80
N ASN A 65 -0.60 -7.38 -12.76
CA ASN A 65 -0.97 -8.37 -11.74
C ASN A 65 -0.58 -7.91 -10.32
N LEU A 66 0.63 -7.37 -10.14
CA LEU A 66 1.06 -6.83 -8.85
C LEU A 66 0.23 -5.61 -8.43
N LEU A 67 -0.09 -4.74 -9.38
CA LEU A 67 -0.95 -3.58 -9.18
C LEU A 67 -2.36 -4.01 -8.76
N GLU A 68 -2.96 -4.97 -9.46
CA GLU A 68 -4.29 -5.51 -9.12
C GLU A 68 -4.29 -6.12 -7.72
N GLN A 69 -3.27 -6.91 -7.36
CA GLN A 69 -3.11 -7.44 -6.01
C GLN A 69 -3.04 -6.33 -4.96
N HIS A 70 -2.29 -5.26 -5.24
CA HIS A 70 -2.19 -4.12 -4.33
C HIS A 70 -3.53 -3.38 -4.20
N LEU A 71 -4.24 -3.12 -5.30
CA LEU A 71 -5.55 -2.46 -5.29
C LEU A 71 -6.59 -3.28 -4.51
N LEU A 72 -6.61 -4.60 -4.68
CA LEU A 72 -7.47 -5.49 -3.90
C LEU A 72 -7.13 -5.48 -2.41
N ALA A 73 -5.84 -5.52 -2.07
CA ALA A 73 -5.37 -5.42 -0.67
C ALA A 73 -5.75 -4.07 -0.05
N ARG A 74 -5.52 -2.96 -0.78
CA ARG A 74 -5.89 -1.60 -0.39
C ARG A 74 -7.39 -1.49 -0.13
N LYS A 75 -8.22 -1.95 -1.07
CA LYS A 75 -9.68 -1.94 -0.94
C LYS A 75 -10.12 -2.72 0.30
N LYS A 76 -9.58 -3.92 0.52
CA LYS A 76 -9.92 -4.76 1.68
C LYS A 76 -9.49 -4.12 3.01
N TYR A 77 -8.30 -3.53 3.05
CA TYR A 77 -7.79 -2.87 4.25
C TYR A 77 -8.70 -1.72 4.68
N PHE A 78 -9.00 -0.78 3.78
CA PHE A 78 -9.84 0.38 4.10
C PHE A 78 -11.30 0.02 4.33
N ALA A 79 -11.86 -0.96 3.61
CA ALA A 79 -13.24 -1.40 3.82
C ALA A 79 -13.48 -1.99 5.22
N LEU A 80 -12.46 -2.63 5.82
CA LEU A 80 -12.55 -3.29 7.13
C LEU A 80 -11.83 -2.53 8.24
N PHE A 81 -11.18 -1.40 7.95
CA PHE A 81 -10.27 -0.71 8.87
C PHE A 81 -10.89 -0.33 10.22
N HIS A 82 -12.16 0.09 10.20
CA HIS A 82 -12.91 0.48 11.40
C HIS A 82 -13.76 -0.64 12.00
N ARG A 83 -13.93 -1.77 11.28
CA ARG A 83 -14.85 -2.86 11.66
C ARG A 83 -14.13 -4.12 12.12
N ALA A 84 -12.88 -4.30 11.73
CA ALA A 84 -12.13 -5.52 11.99
C ALA A 84 -11.49 -5.55 13.39
N ASP A 85 -11.40 -6.75 13.95
CA ASP A 85 -10.63 -7.00 15.18
C ASP A 85 -9.16 -6.57 15.02
N PRO A 86 -8.45 -6.21 16.11
CA PRO A 86 -7.05 -5.80 16.05
C PRO A 86 -6.13 -6.79 15.33
N ASN A 87 -6.34 -8.10 15.53
CA ASN A 87 -5.56 -9.15 14.86
C ASN A 87 -5.82 -9.20 13.35
N GLN A 88 -7.07 -9.01 12.94
CA GLN A 88 -7.45 -8.97 11.53
C GLN A 88 -6.92 -7.71 10.86
N LYS A 89 -7.01 -6.57 11.56
CA LYS A 89 -6.45 -5.28 11.13
C LYS A 89 -4.94 -5.39 10.87
N ALA A 90 -4.18 -5.93 11.83
CA ALA A 90 -2.73 -6.13 11.68
C ALA A 90 -2.39 -7.07 10.51
N LYS A 91 -3.21 -8.10 10.27
CA LYS A 91 -3.04 -8.99 9.11
C LYS A 91 -3.29 -8.26 7.79
N LEU A 92 -4.36 -7.47 7.70
CA LEU A 92 -4.70 -6.70 6.50
C LEU A 92 -3.64 -5.63 6.21
N GLU A 93 -3.15 -4.95 7.26
CA GLU A 93 -2.07 -3.96 7.15
C GLU A 93 -0.79 -4.57 6.60
N ARG A 94 -0.36 -5.71 7.15
CA ARG A 94 0.81 -6.44 6.65
C ARG A 94 0.64 -6.88 5.20
N ILE A 95 -0.56 -7.32 4.80
CA ILE A 95 -0.83 -7.68 3.39
C ILE A 95 -0.72 -6.44 2.50
N TYR A 96 -1.33 -5.33 2.92
CA TYR A 96 -1.26 -4.05 2.21
C TYR A 96 0.20 -3.58 2.04
N ALA A 97 0.98 -3.52 3.12
CA ALA A 97 2.40 -3.15 3.11
C ALA A 97 3.26 -4.09 2.25
N ASN A 98 3.00 -5.40 2.30
CA ASN A 98 3.74 -6.38 1.50
C ASN A 98 3.45 -6.23 0.00
N THR A 99 2.20 -5.97 -0.39
CA THR A 99 1.84 -5.83 -1.82
C THR A 99 2.46 -4.57 -2.43
N ILE A 100 2.45 -3.43 -1.72
CA ILE A 100 3.10 -2.21 -2.20
C ILE A 100 4.62 -2.37 -2.28
N SER A 101 5.22 -3.07 -1.31
CA SER A 101 6.67 -3.33 -1.32
C SER A 101 7.07 -4.16 -2.53
N LYS A 102 6.32 -5.23 -2.84
CA LYS A 102 6.56 -6.05 -4.04
C LYS A 102 6.44 -5.27 -5.34
N LEU A 103 5.48 -4.35 -5.42
CA LEU A 103 5.30 -3.48 -6.59
C LEU A 103 6.50 -2.57 -6.78
N ARG A 104 6.94 -1.88 -5.72
CA ARG A 104 8.13 -1.02 -5.73
C ARG A 104 9.42 -1.79 -5.98
N GLU A 105 9.56 -2.99 -5.41
CA GLU A 105 10.69 -3.87 -5.68
C GLU A 105 10.72 -4.30 -7.15
N PHE A 106 9.56 -4.57 -7.77
CA PHE A 106 9.50 -4.88 -9.18
C PHE A 106 9.95 -3.68 -10.05
N GLU A 107 9.49 -2.46 -9.74
CA GLU A 107 9.94 -1.23 -10.39
C GLU A 107 11.44 -1.00 -10.25
N ARG A 108 12.00 -1.19 -9.05
CA ARG A 108 13.44 -1.02 -8.79
C ARG A 108 14.30 -2.09 -9.47
N ASN A 109 13.78 -3.31 -9.58
CA ASN A 109 14.49 -4.44 -10.20
C ASN A 109 14.41 -4.41 -11.73
N LEU A 110 13.57 -3.58 -12.33
CA LEU A 110 13.57 -3.33 -13.77
C LEU A 110 14.86 -2.58 -14.14
N SER A 111 15.70 -3.23 -14.94
CA SER A 111 16.98 -2.68 -15.41
C SER A 111 17.18 -3.01 -16.89
N GLY A 112 18.00 -2.18 -17.56
CA GLY A 112 18.31 -2.29 -18.99
C GLY A 112 17.07 -2.09 -19.88
N GLU A 113 17.01 -2.85 -20.97
CA GLU A 113 15.98 -2.73 -22.01
C GLU A 113 14.53 -2.84 -21.48
N LYS A 114 14.31 -3.60 -20.40
CA LYS A 114 12.97 -3.76 -19.81
C LYS A 114 12.46 -2.49 -19.15
N LYS A 115 13.37 -1.70 -18.59
CA LYS A 115 13.04 -0.44 -17.93
C LYS A 115 12.63 0.59 -18.99
N ASP A 116 13.38 0.67 -20.08
CA ASP A 116 13.07 1.59 -21.18
C ASP A 116 11.72 1.26 -21.83
N LEU A 117 11.44 -0.03 -22.05
CA LEU A 117 10.13 -0.48 -22.54
C LEU A 117 9.01 -0.13 -21.55
N PHE A 118 9.25 -0.34 -20.25
CA PHE A 118 8.28 0.00 -19.21
C PHE A 118 8.00 1.51 -19.14
N GLU A 119 9.04 2.35 -19.18
CA GLU A 119 8.91 3.80 -19.18
C GLU A 119 8.19 4.29 -20.45
N LYS A 120 8.52 3.74 -21.61
CA LYS A 120 7.78 4.03 -22.86
C LYS A 120 6.32 3.59 -22.78
N HIS A 121 6.00 2.46 -22.16
CA HIS A 121 4.62 2.01 -22.10
C HIS A 121 3.78 2.83 -21.10
N PHE A 122 4.30 3.12 -19.91
CA PHE A 122 3.54 3.75 -18.83
C PHE A 122 3.73 5.26 -18.68
N HIS A 123 4.88 5.80 -19.10
CA HIS A 123 5.22 7.22 -19.00
C HIS A 123 5.32 7.91 -20.36
N SER A 124 4.87 7.28 -21.46
CA SER A 124 4.83 7.93 -22.77
C SER A 124 3.77 9.02 -22.89
N LEU A 125 2.80 9.06 -21.97
CA LEU A 125 1.75 10.07 -22.02
C LEU A 125 2.39 11.43 -21.74
N LYS A 126 2.52 12.23 -22.80
CA LYS A 126 2.99 13.60 -22.70
C LYS A 126 2.00 14.41 -21.86
N VAL A 127 2.52 15.31 -21.05
CA VAL A 127 1.70 16.29 -20.35
C VAL A 127 0.96 17.12 -21.41
N ASP A 128 -0.36 17.21 -21.30
CA ASP A 128 -1.15 18.09 -22.14
C ASP A 128 -0.89 19.54 -21.73
N LEU A 129 -0.31 20.31 -22.65
CA LEU A 129 0.02 21.72 -22.48
C LEU A 129 -0.75 22.59 -23.48
N GLU A 130 -1.74 22.04 -24.20
CA GLU A 130 -2.48 22.77 -25.25
C GLU A 130 -3.18 24.00 -24.67
N TYR A 131 -3.87 23.84 -23.55
CA TYR A 131 -4.54 24.96 -22.88
C TYR A 131 -3.55 26.04 -22.44
N SER A 132 -2.46 25.66 -21.75
CA SER A 132 -1.43 26.59 -21.27
C SER A 132 -0.76 27.32 -22.43
N SER A 133 -0.45 26.62 -23.52
CA SER A 133 0.13 27.21 -24.73
C SER A 133 -0.83 28.18 -25.42
N ASN A 134 -2.13 27.87 -25.45
CA ASN A 134 -3.14 28.72 -26.09
C ASN A 134 -3.46 29.99 -25.27
N HIS A 135 -3.25 29.94 -23.95
CA HIS A 135 -3.59 31.05 -23.04
C HIS A 135 -2.35 31.76 -22.48
N GLU A 136 -1.14 31.44 -22.99
CA GLU A 136 0.14 32.00 -22.55
C GLU A 136 0.38 31.86 -21.03
N ILE A 137 -0.16 30.79 -20.44
CA ILE A 137 -0.01 30.49 -19.01
C ILE A 137 1.24 29.63 -18.83
N SER A 138 2.08 29.95 -17.84
CA SER A 138 3.19 29.08 -17.46
C SER A 138 2.67 27.68 -17.11
N PRO A 139 3.18 26.60 -17.75
CA PRO A 139 2.76 25.23 -17.45
C PRO A 139 3.21 24.76 -16.06
N VAL A 140 4.18 25.45 -15.47
CA VAL A 140 4.64 25.22 -14.10
C VAL A 140 3.99 26.28 -13.22
N ALA A 141 3.24 25.83 -12.20
CA ALA A 141 2.66 26.71 -11.20
C ALA A 141 3.75 27.45 -10.42
N GLU A 142 3.52 28.73 -10.14
CA GLU A 142 4.40 29.50 -9.27
C GLU A 142 4.39 28.93 -7.85
N HIS A 143 5.54 28.98 -7.18
CA HIS A 143 5.65 28.52 -5.80
C HIS A 143 4.95 29.50 -4.87
N VAL A 144 3.81 29.11 -4.30
CA VAL A 144 3.12 29.89 -3.26
C VAL A 144 3.67 29.47 -1.90
N SER A 145 4.20 30.42 -1.13
CA SER A 145 4.60 30.16 0.26
C SER A 145 3.39 29.75 1.08
N HIS A 146 3.53 28.77 1.97
CA HIS A 146 2.51 28.37 2.96
C HIS A 146 2.84 28.88 4.37
N GLN A 147 3.92 29.66 4.52
CA GLN A 147 4.33 30.25 5.78
C GLN A 147 4.25 31.78 5.67
N GLY A 148 3.52 32.42 6.60
CA GLY A 148 3.31 33.87 6.66
C GLY A 148 1.89 34.24 7.12
N ASP A 149 1.65 35.55 7.26
CA ASP A 149 0.31 36.09 7.49
C ASP A 149 -0.42 36.16 6.14
N PHE A 150 -1.32 35.22 5.91
CA PHE A 150 -2.18 35.21 4.73
C PHE A 150 -3.45 36.00 5.03
N LYS A 151 -3.90 36.80 4.06
CA LYS A 151 -5.25 37.35 4.10
C LYS A 151 -6.23 36.18 4.01
N ASP A 152 -6.99 35.95 5.07
CA ASP A 152 -8.02 34.93 5.08
C ASP A 152 -9.10 35.32 4.05
N PRO A 153 -9.34 34.48 3.02
CA PRO A 153 -10.26 34.80 1.92
C PRO A 153 -11.73 34.87 2.37
N HIS A 154 -12.05 34.46 3.60
CA HIS A 154 -13.40 34.49 4.13
C HIS A 154 -13.77 35.80 4.81
N TYR A 155 -12.81 36.69 5.06
CA TYR A 155 -13.10 38.02 5.58
C TYR A 155 -13.24 39.01 4.43
N LEU A 156 -14.30 39.82 4.51
CA LEU A 156 -14.44 40.99 3.66
C LEU A 156 -13.44 42.06 4.09
N GLU A 157 -12.97 42.89 3.16
CA GLU A 157 -12.04 44.00 3.44
C GLU A 157 -12.56 44.90 4.58
N VAL A 158 -13.87 45.18 4.55
CA VAL A 158 -14.57 45.96 5.59
C VAL A 158 -14.46 45.33 6.98
N GLN A 159 -14.49 44.00 7.09
CA GLN A 159 -14.39 43.29 8.37
C GLN A 159 -12.97 43.25 8.92
N ILE A 160 -11.97 43.29 8.03
CA ILE A 160 -10.55 43.36 8.41
C ILE A 160 -10.20 44.77 8.89
N GLU A 161 -10.82 45.79 8.29
CA GLU A 161 -10.58 47.20 8.60
C GLU A 161 -11.31 47.68 9.86
N SER A 162 -12.40 47.03 10.25
CA SER A 162 -13.20 47.38 11.43
C SER A 162 -12.62 46.82 12.74
N ASP A 163 -12.33 47.69 13.71
CA ASP A 163 -11.96 47.30 15.07
C ASP A 163 -13.18 47.29 16.00
N TYR A 164 -13.75 46.10 16.24
CA TYR A 164 -14.92 45.92 17.13
C TYR A 164 -14.53 45.85 18.62
N LYS A 165 -13.25 46.05 18.99
CA LYS A 165 -12.81 45.97 20.39
C LYS A 165 -13.46 47.01 21.30
N GLU A 166 -13.85 48.14 20.73
CA GLU A 166 -14.48 49.25 21.46
C GLU A 166 -15.99 49.31 21.24
N ASP A 167 -16.57 48.35 20.51
CA ASP A 167 -18.01 48.25 20.35
C ASP A 167 -18.65 47.78 21.67
N THR A 168 -19.11 48.75 22.43
CA THR A 168 -19.84 48.56 23.69
C THR A 168 -21.35 48.72 23.51
N GLU A 169 -21.88 48.61 22.29
CA GLU A 169 -23.34 48.53 22.07
C GLU A 169 -23.82 47.18 22.63
N GLU A 170 -24.00 47.14 23.95
CA GLU A 170 -24.61 46.03 24.66
C GLU A 170 -25.99 45.77 24.04
N SER A 171 -26.28 44.50 23.75
CA SER A 171 -27.63 44.04 23.45
C SER A 171 -28.54 44.46 24.60
N MET A 172 -29.26 45.56 24.40
CA MET A 172 -30.16 46.11 25.40
C MET A 172 -31.34 45.16 25.58
N GLY A 173 -31.24 44.32 26.60
CA GLY A 173 -32.33 43.54 27.16
C GLY A 173 -31.96 43.17 28.58
N SER A 174 -32.57 43.84 29.56
CA SER A 174 -32.46 43.42 30.96
C SER A 174 -33.10 42.04 31.12
N ILE A 175 -32.68 41.28 32.15
CA ILE A 175 -33.39 40.07 32.57
C ILE A 175 -34.86 40.38 32.92
N GLU A 176 -35.15 41.63 33.25
CA GLU A 176 -36.51 42.16 33.49
C GLU A 176 -37.31 42.26 32.19
N ASP A 177 -36.70 42.70 31.08
CA ASP A 177 -37.33 42.73 29.75
C ASP A 177 -37.68 41.32 29.28
N TYR A 178 -36.80 40.35 29.54
CA TYR A 178 -37.05 38.94 29.25
C TYR A 178 -38.24 38.40 30.04
N LYS A 179 -38.37 38.76 31.33
CA LYS A 179 -39.49 38.35 32.19
C LYS A 179 -40.81 38.99 31.77
N ALA A 180 -40.78 40.28 31.41
CA ALA A 180 -41.94 41.00 30.88
C ALA A 180 -42.44 40.38 29.56
N TYR A 181 -41.52 40.01 28.66
CA TYR A 181 -41.87 39.33 27.41
C TYR A 181 -42.41 37.91 27.61
N LYS A 182 -41.84 37.14 28.56
CA LYS A 182 -42.25 35.76 28.82
C LYS A 182 -43.51 35.60 29.69
N GLY A 183 -44.06 36.70 30.20
CA GLY A 183 -45.33 36.71 30.93
C GLY A 183 -45.28 35.89 32.21
N ALA A 184 -44.42 36.27 33.15
CA ALA A 184 -44.55 35.91 34.56
C ALA A 184 -45.21 37.06 35.32
#